data_AF-A0A1B6IEG1-F1
#
_entry.id   AF-A0A1B6IEG1-F1
#
_cell.length_a   1.000
_cell.length_b   1.000
_cell.length_c   1.000
_cell.angle_alpha   90.00
_cell.angle_beta   90.00
_cell.angle_gamma   90.00
#
_symmetry.space_group_name_H-M   'P 1'
#
loop_
_entity.id
_entity.type
_entity.pdbx_description
1 polymer ?
#
loop_
_entity_poly.entity_id
_entity_poly.type
_entity_poly.pdbx_seq_one_letter_code
_entity_poly.pdbx_strand_id
1 'polypeptide(L)'
;YCSKQPDGPYSISNSPKDVVLRAIAPISGSGRGVTVDNYFCSIPLAHELANNHRLSLVGTVRKNKKELPNITVYKDHKERELYSSLFVYGEKATLLSYKSKQKKVVLLLSTEHRSDTIDEMTGDLQKPEMLTHYNRTKGGVDTLDQLKATYSVTRKTNRWSLSLFFSMMNTAGVNSYVIYLANSGKEITRRDFLKTLARELCIDHLKFRATLENLPRQLKLKVKELAGIRDEPRRRAETAAGRCAYCSWRQNRKTKVTCSSCNRYICKEHTTNFCTNCSEDAGDEVEEEA
;
A
#
# COMPACT_ATOMS: atom_id res chain seq x y z
N TYR A 1 -9.52 -8.14 14.43
CA TYR A 1 -10.55 -8.89 15.15
C TYR A 1 -9.88 -10.03 15.90
N CYS A 2 -10.11 -10.14 17.20
CA CYS A 2 -9.40 -11.08 18.08
C CYS A 2 -10.34 -12.18 18.63
N SER A 3 -11.48 -12.42 17.97
CA SER A 3 -12.51 -13.38 18.38
C SER A 3 -12.90 -13.27 19.87
N LYS A 4 -12.89 -14.39 20.60
CA LYS A 4 -13.21 -14.44 22.03
C LYS A 4 -11.98 -13.98 22.81
N GLN A 5 -12.10 -12.82 23.44
CA GLN A 5 -11.05 -12.25 24.30
C GLN A 5 -11.13 -12.90 25.70
N PRO A 6 -9.99 -13.04 26.40
CA PRO A 6 -9.99 -13.42 27.80
C PRO A 6 -10.63 -12.32 28.65
N ASP A 7 -11.16 -12.70 29.82
CA ASP A 7 -11.71 -11.75 30.78
C ASP A 7 -10.63 -10.74 31.21
N GLY A 8 -11.02 -9.47 31.31
CA GLY A 8 -10.11 -8.38 31.66
C GLY A 8 -10.39 -7.09 30.89
N PRO A 9 -9.52 -6.08 31.02
CA PRO A 9 -9.75 -4.74 30.46
C PRO A 9 -9.78 -4.70 28.93
N TYR A 10 -9.27 -5.75 28.28
CA TYR A 10 -9.28 -5.89 26.83
C TYR A 10 -10.49 -6.66 26.30
N SER A 11 -11.36 -7.16 27.18
CA SER A 11 -12.63 -7.81 26.82
C SER A 11 -13.65 -6.75 26.41
N ILE A 12 -13.68 -6.45 25.12
CA ILE A 12 -14.56 -5.44 24.53
C ILE A 12 -15.55 -6.09 23.59
N SER A 13 -16.77 -5.57 23.56
CA SER A 13 -17.82 -6.10 22.69
C SER A 13 -17.41 -6.00 21.22
N ASN A 14 -17.50 -7.12 20.51
CA ASN A 14 -17.30 -7.20 19.06
C ASN A 14 -18.62 -7.13 18.28
N SER A 15 -19.71 -6.65 18.92
CA SER A 15 -20.96 -6.44 18.19
C SER A 15 -20.73 -5.43 17.05
N PRO A 16 -21.42 -5.57 15.90
CA PRO A 16 -21.24 -4.65 14.79
C PRO A 16 -21.49 -3.18 15.16
N LYS A 17 -22.48 -2.92 16.03
CA LYS A 17 -22.77 -1.58 16.57
C LYS A 17 -21.55 -1.02 17.31
N ASP A 18 -21.01 -1.78 18.26
CA ASP A 18 -19.93 -1.29 19.14
C ASP A 18 -18.61 -1.10 18.38
N VAL A 19 -18.36 -1.93 17.35
CA VAL A 19 -17.22 -1.72 16.44
C VAL A 19 -17.33 -0.39 15.70
N VAL A 20 -18.51 -0.06 15.16
CA VAL A 20 -18.73 1.23 14.49
C VAL A 20 -18.58 2.38 15.48
N LEU A 21 -19.17 2.29 16.67
CA LEU A 21 -19.09 3.34 17.69
C LEU A 21 -17.64 3.64 18.11
N ARG A 22 -16.79 2.61 18.22
CA ARG A 22 -15.36 2.82 18.47
C ARG A 22 -14.64 3.46 17.28
N ALA A 23 -14.97 3.03 16.06
CA ALA A 23 -14.32 3.54 14.84
C ALA A 23 -14.67 5.01 14.57
N ILE A 24 -15.90 5.44 14.90
CA ILE A 24 -16.38 6.82 14.67
C ILE A 24 -16.02 7.79 15.79
N ALA A 25 -15.43 7.32 16.90
CA ALA A 25 -15.09 8.17 18.04
C ALA A 25 -14.34 9.47 17.66
N PRO A 26 -13.34 9.46 16.72
CA PRO A 26 -12.64 10.68 16.32
C PRO A 26 -13.49 11.70 15.53
N ILE A 27 -14.63 11.28 14.98
CA ILE A 27 -15.49 12.12 14.13
C ILE A 27 -16.87 12.39 14.77
N SER A 28 -17.12 11.90 15.98
CA SER A 28 -18.35 12.17 16.71
C SER A 28 -18.56 13.67 16.89
N GLY A 29 -19.79 14.15 16.70
CA GLY A 29 -20.18 15.55 16.80
C GLY A 29 -19.94 16.38 15.54
N SER A 30 -19.33 15.79 14.50
CA SER A 30 -18.82 16.57 13.36
C SER A 30 -19.80 16.84 12.22
N GLY A 31 -20.98 16.20 12.20
CA GLY A 31 -21.94 16.35 11.09
C GLY A 31 -21.57 15.59 9.82
N ARG A 32 -20.59 14.67 9.87
CA ARG A 32 -20.16 13.86 8.72
C ARG A 32 -21.09 12.68 8.45
N GLY A 33 -21.08 12.21 7.20
CA GLY A 33 -21.75 10.98 6.81
C GLY A 33 -20.86 9.75 6.91
N VAL A 34 -21.45 8.65 7.39
CA VAL A 34 -20.80 7.35 7.55
C VAL A 34 -21.46 6.35 6.62
N THR A 35 -20.69 5.85 5.65
CA THR A 35 -21.14 4.75 4.79
C THR A 35 -20.69 3.41 5.38
N VAL A 36 -21.63 2.49 5.56
CA VAL A 36 -21.38 1.17 6.17
C VAL A 36 -21.84 0.03 5.29
N ASP A 37 -21.14 -1.11 5.37
CA ASP A 37 -21.58 -2.35 4.74
C ASP A 37 -22.72 -3.02 5.54
N ASN A 38 -23.40 -3.98 4.90
CA ASN A 38 -24.53 -4.73 5.41
C ASN A 38 -24.30 -5.43 6.74
N TYR A 39 -23.06 -5.79 7.05
CA TYR A 39 -22.73 -6.43 8.32
C TYR A 39 -22.93 -5.47 9.51
N PHE A 40 -22.63 -4.19 9.30
CA PHE A 40 -22.70 -3.15 10.32
C PHE A 40 -24.03 -2.39 10.31
N CYS A 41 -24.72 -2.32 9.17
CA CYS A 41 -25.93 -1.54 9.04
C CYS A 41 -27.13 -2.12 9.86
N SER A 42 -27.78 -1.26 10.63
CA SER A 42 -29.02 -1.57 11.36
C SER A 42 -29.77 -0.29 11.73
N ILE A 43 -31.09 -0.39 11.94
CA ILE A 43 -31.92 0.74 12.37
C ILE A 43 -31.47 1.30 13.73
N PRO A 44 -31.19 0.47 14.77
CA PRO A 44 -30.68 0.98 16.04
C PRO A 44 -29.36 1.76 15.90
N LEU A 45 -28.43 1.29 15.07
CA LEU A 45 -27.19 2.02 14.80
C LEU A 45 -27.45 3.35 14.09
N ALA A 46 -28.33 3.36 13.09
CA ALA A 46 -28.69 4.57 12.37
C ALA A 46 -29.25 5.65 13.31
N HIS A 47 -30.14 5.26 14.22
CA HIS A 47 -30.69 6.16 15.24
C HIS A 47 -29.64 6.61 16.26
N GLU A 48 -28.75 5.71 16.70
CA GLU A 48 -27.65 6.04 17.61
C GLU A 48 -26.74 7.14 17.02
N LEU A 49 -26.30 6.97 15.77
CA LEU A 49 -25.43 7.94 15.12
C LEU A 49 -26.10 9.30 14.92
N ALA A 50 -27.38 9.30 14.52
CA ALA A 50 -28.14 10.52 14.31
C ALA A 50 -28.39 11.27 15.63
N ASN A 51 -28.80 10.57 16.69
CA ASN A 51 -29.25 11.20 17.94
C ASN A 51 -28.09 11.59 18.85
N ASN A 52 -27.09 10.73 18.98
CA ASN A 52 -26.08 10.85 20.03
C ASN A 52 -24.72 11.30 19.49
N HIS A 53 -24.48 11.19 18.18
CA HIS A 53 -23.18 11.49 17.58
C HIS A 53 -23.23 12.60 16.53
N ARG A 54 -24.39 13.16 16.17
CA ARG A 54 -24.52 14.12 15.07
C ARG A 54 -23.80 13.61 13.80
N LEU A 55 -24.08 12.36 13.42
CA LEU A 55 -23.55 11.71 12.22
C LEU A 55 -24.70 11.13 11.40
N SER A 56 -24.59 11.20 10.07
CA SER A 56 -25.51 10.49 9.18
C SER A 56 -25.00 9.09 8.87
N LEU A 57 -25.90 8.19 8.51
CA LEU A 57 -25.58 6.83 8.08
C LEU A 57 -26.20 6.57 6.70
N VAL A 58 -25.46 5.87 5.85
CA VAL A 58 -25.96 5.22 4.64
C VAL A 58 -25.38 3.80 4.58
N GLY A 59 -26.21 2.79 4.36
CA GLY A 59 -25.70 1.43 4.24
C GLY A 59 -26.72 0.44 3.73
N THR A 60 -26.22 -0.66 3.16
CA THR A 60 -27.11 -1.75 2.71
C THR A 60 -27.64 -2.52 3.90
N VAL A 61 -28.87 -3.02 3.85
CA VAL A 61 -29.46 -3.79 4.95
C VAL A 61 -29.81 -5.19 4.49
N ARG A 62 -29.55 -6.20 5.34
CA ARG A 62 -29.96 -7.58 5.06
C ARG A 62 -31.47 -7.75 5.22
N LYS A 63 -32.11 -8.45 4.28
CA LYS A 63 -33.57 -8.66 4.26
C LYS A 63 -34.15 -9.35 5.51
N ASN A 64 -33.32 -10.13 6.19
CA ASN A 64 -33.68 -10.93 7.38
C ASN A 64 -33.50 -10.16 8.70
N LYS A 65 -33.20 -8.87 8.67
CA LYS A 65 -33.18 -8.01 9.87
C LYS A 65 -34.58 -7.93 10.47
N LYS A 66 -34.69 -8.20 11.78
CA LYS A 66 -35.96 -8.24 12.53
C LYS A 66 -36.58 -6.84 12.69
N GLU A 67 -35.74 -5.82 12.58
CA GLU A 67 -36.08 -4.41 12.73
C GLU A 67 -36.79 -3.85 11.50
N LEU A 68 -36.73 -4.55 10.37
CA LEU A 68 -37.40 -4.13 9.14
C LEU A 68 -38.91 -4.35 9.26
N PRO A 69 -39.78 -3.42 8.80
CA PRO A 69 -41.24 -3.52 8.94
C PRO A 69 -41.80 -4.88 8.46
N ASN A 70 -42.84 -5.46 9.05
CA ASN A 70 -43.37 -6.75 8.56
C ASN A 70 -44.18 -6.67 7.25
N ILE A 71 -43.84 -5.73 6.37
CA ILE A 71 -44.46 -5.58 5.05
C ILE A 71 -43.59 -6.32 4.04
N THR A 72 -44.12 -7.36 3.41
CA THR A 72 -43.40 -8.21 2.45
C THR A 72 -43.04 -7.50 1.15
N VAL A 73 -43.85 -6.50 0.76
CA VAL A 73 -43.78 -5.78 -0.53
C VAL A 73 -42.37 -5.26 -0.85
N TYR A 74 -41.68 -4.68 0.13
CA TYR A 74 -40.36 -4.11 -0.12
C TYR A 74 -39.23 -5.18 -0.06
N LYS A 75 -39.50 -6.41 0.38
CA LYS A 75 -38.53 -7.53 0.34
C LYS A 75 -38.70 -8.41 -0.91
N ASP A 76 -39.91 -8.45 -1.46
CA ASP A 76 -40.27 -9.28 -2.59
C ASP A 76 -39.77 -8.69 -3.93
N HIS A 77 -39.43 -9.59 -4.85
CA HIS A 77 -38.99 -9.30 -6.21
C HIS A 77 -39.99 -9.80 -7.25
N LYS A 78 -40.92 -10.69 -6.90
CA LYS A 78 -41.77 -11.40 -7.86
C LYS A 78 -42.75 -10.47 -8.58
N GLU A 79 -43.43 -9.61 -7.84
CA GLU A 79 -44.52 -8.74 -8.33
C GLU A 79 -44.06 -7.32 -8.68
N ARG A 80 -42.75 -7.05 -8.63
CA ARG A 80 -42.21 -5.70 -8.85
C ARG A 80 -41.64 -5.52 -10.24
N GLU A 81 -41.82 -4.35 -10.84
CA GLU A 81 -41.16 -4.00 -12.10
C GLU A 81 -39.65 -3.84 -11.92
N LEU A 82 -38.87 -4.17 -12.95
CA LEU A 82 -37.42 -3.96 -12.96
C LEU A 82 -37.14 -2.46 -12.80
N TYR A 83 -36.12 -2.11 -12.00
CA TYR A 83 -35.75 -0.73 -11.66
C TYR A 83 -36.76 0.08 -10.85
N SER A 84 -37.90 -0.51 -10.47
CA SER A 84 -38.79 0.12 -9.50
C SER A 84 -38.10 0.37 -8.15
N SER A 85 -38.48 1.46 -7.50
CA SER A 85 -38.06 1.86 -6.16
C SER A 85 -39.27 1.96 -5.24
N LEU A 86 -39.08 1.65 -3.96
CA LEU A 86 -40.06 1.85 -2.90
C LEU A 86 -39.35 2.50 -1.74
N PHE A 87 -39.95 3.55 -1.19
CA PHE A 87 -39.42 4.30 -0.06
C PHE A 87 -40.33 4.12 1.14
N VAL A 88 -39.71 3.76 2.27
CA VAL A 88 -40.39 3.68 3.55
C VAL A 88 -39.77 4.74 4.45
N TYR A 89 -40.57 5.75 4.76
CA TYR A 89 -40.16 6.87 5.61
C TYR A 89 -40.44 6.53 7.07
N GLY A 90 -39.38 6.35 7.84
CA GLY A 90 -39.43 6.34 9.30
C GLY A 90 -39.18 7.74 9.87
N GLU A 91 -39.35 7.88 11.18
CA GLU A 91 -39.12 9.15 11.88
C GLU A 91 -37.70 9.69 11.61
N LYS A 92 -36.68 8.84 11.75
CA LYS A 92 -35.27 9.25 11.68
C LYS A 92 -34.48 8.68 10.50
N ALA A 93 -35.04 7.71 9.80
CA ALA A 93 -34.38 7.03 8.70
C ALA A 93 -35.35 6.69 7.56
N THR A 94 -34.84 6.68 6.35
CA THR A 94 -35.53 6.23 5.14
C THR A 94 -34.96 4.89 4.71
N LEU A 95 -35.84 3.92 4.48
CA LEU A 95 -35.49 2.63 3.88
C LEU A 95 -35.88 2.64 2.40
N LEU A 96 -34.90 2.49 1.54
CA LEU A 96 -35.07 2.27 0.12
C LEU A 96 -35.08 0.77 -0.18
N SER A 97 -36.03 0.35 -1.02
CA SER A 97 -36.05 -0.95 -1.68
C SER A 97 -36.05 -0.80 -3.19
N TYR A 98 -34.95 -1.20 -3.84
CA TYR A 98 -34.75 -1.05 -5.27
C TYR A 98 -34.57 -2.39 -5.98
N LYS A 99 -35.35 -2.64 -7.05
CA LYS A 99 -35.25 -3.87 -7.85
C LYS A 99 -34.17 -3.73 -8.92
N SER A 100 -32.93 -4.01 -8.52
CA SER A 100 -31.74 -3.90 -9.40
C SER A 100 -31.66 -4.95 -10.52
N LYS A 101 -32.26 -6.13 -10.33
CA LYS A 101 -32.28 -7.25 -11.28
C LYS A 101 -33.57 -8.04 -11.09
N GLN A 102 -33.95 -8.85 -12.07
CA GLN A 102 -35.21 -9.61 -12.06
C GLN A 102 -35.47 -10.39 -10.75
N LYS A 103 -34.44 -11.05 -10.21
CA LYS A 103 -34.53 -11.84 -8.97
C LYS A 103 -33.82 -11.20 -7.77
N LYS A 104 -33.50 -9.89 -7.82
CA LYS A 104 -32.69 -9.23 -6.80
C LYS A 104 -33.21 -7.84 -6.44
N VAL A 105 -33.54 -7.69 -5.17
CA VAL A 105 -33.88 -6.42 -4.53
C VAL A 105 -32.76 -6.03 -3.58
N VAL A 106 -32.33 -4.79 -3.67
CA VAL A 106 -31.36 -4.15 -2.79
C VAL A 106 -32.12 -3.32 -1.76
N LEU A 107 -31.80 -3.51 -0.49
CA LEU A 107 -32.30 -2.68 0.59
C LEU A 107 -31.19 -1.74 1.05
N LEU A 108 -31.51 -0.47 1.20
CA LEU A 108 -30.59 0.57 1.64
C LEU A 108 -31.27 1.42 2.71
N LEU A 109 -30.57 1.67 3.80
CA LEU A 109 -31.04 2.51 4.90
C LEU A 109 -30.20 3.79 4.93
N SER A 110 -30.86 4.93 5.07
CA SER A 110 -30.18 6.21 5.26
C SER A 110 -30.87 7.09 6.28
N THR A 111 -30.09 7.84 7.06
CA THR A 111 -30.59 8.95 7.89
C THR A 111 -30.37 10.32 7.24
N GLU A 112 -29.65 10.35 6.11
CA GLU A 112 -29.31 11.55 5.34
C GLU A 112 -30.35 11.88 4.28
N HIS A 113 -30.82 10.86 3.55
CA HIS A 113 -31.70 11.03 2.40
C HIS A 113 -33.17 10.90 2.83
N ARG A 114 -33.97 11.93 2.58
CA ARG A 114 -35.40 12.02 2.94
C ARG A 114 -36.35 12.20 1.76
N SER A 115 -35.83 12.30 0.55
CA SER A 115 -36.62 12.36 -0.68
C SER A 115 -36.60 11.02 -1.42
N ASP A 116 -37.57 10.86 -2.33
CA ASP A 116 -37.68 9.78 -3.31
C ASP A 116 -37.05 10.14 -4.67
N THR A 117 -36.19 11.17 -4.70
CA THR A 117 -35.55 11.67 -5.91
C THR A 117 -34.79 10.57 -6.65
N ILE A 118 -34.99 10.53 -7.96
CA ILE A 118 -34.28 9.66 -8.90
C ILE A 118 -33.12 10.43 -9.51
N ASP A 119 -31.95 9.79 -9.58
CA ASP A 119 -30.77 10.34 -10.25
C ASP A 119 -30.94 10.23 -11.77
N GLU A 120 -31.29 11.35 -12.41
CA GLU A 120 -31.54 11.45 -13.85
C GLU A 120 -30.35 10.98 -14.70
N MET A 121 -29.11 11.08 -14.19
CA MET A 121 -27.92 10.61 -14.89
C MET A 121 -27.91 9.09 -15.11
N THR A 122 -28.78 8.36 -14.43
CA THR A 122 -28.86 6.90 -14.53
C THR A 122 -29.82 6.41 -15.61
N GLY A 123 -30.55 7.33 -16.26
CA GLY A 123 -31.45 7.03 -17.38
C GLY A 123 -32.42 5.90 -17.06
N ASP A 124 -32.51 4.92 -17.94
CA ASP A 124 -33.41 3.77 -17.84
C ASP A 124 -33.24 2.94 -16.55
N LEU A 125 -32.10 3.06 -15.86
CA LEU A 125 -31.87 2.36 -14.60
C LEU A 125 -32.64 2.98 -13.43
N GLN A 126 -33.12 4.23 -13.57
CA GLN A 126 -33.92 4.96 -12.58
C GLN A 126 -33.43 4.77 -11.14
N LYS A 127 -32.11 4.91 -10.91
CA LYS A 127 -31.55 4.69 -9.57
C LYS A 127 -31.91 5.88 -8.68
N PRO A 128 -32.42 5.64 -7.48
CA PRO A 128 -32.57 6.68 -6.48
C PRO A 128 -31.24 7.35 -6.13
N GLU A 129 -31.26 8.64 -5.81
CA GLU A 129 -30.07 9.38 -5.36
C GLU A 129 -29.39 8.71 -4.17
N MET A 130 -30.17 8.18 -3.23
CA MET A 130 -29.65 7.44 -2.08
C MET A 130 -28.75 6.26 -2.52
N LEU A 131 -29.13 5.55 -3.59
CA LEU A 131 -28.36 4.42 -4.12
C LEU A 131 -27.12 4.89 -4.88
N THR A 132 -27.19 5.98 -5.63
CA THR A 132 -26.03 6.51 -6.35
C THR A 132 -25.01 7.10 -5.37
N HIS A 133 -25.47 7.82 -4.34
CA HIS A 133 -24.64 8.27 -3.22
C HIS A 133 -23.92 7.09 -2.56
N TYR A 134 -24.65 6.05 -2.13
CA TYR A 134 -24.03 4.85 -1.54
C TYR A 134 -22.97 4.22 -2.45
N ASN A 135 -23.24 4.12 -3.75
CA ASN A 135 -22.29 3.53 -4.69
C ASN A 135 -21.00 4.36 -4.85
N ARG A 136 -21.09 5.69 -4.72
CA ARG A 136 -19.93 6.59 -4.76
C ARG A 136 -19.07 6.45 -3.50
N THR A 137 -19.68 6.27 -2.32
CA THR A 137 -18.97 6.30 -1.04
C THR A 137 -18.53 4.92 -0.52
N LYS A 138 -19.21 3.83 -0.89
CA LYS A 138 -18.93 2.47 -0.38
C LYS A 138 -17.52 1.96 -0.70
N GLY A 139 -16.84 2.53 -1.69
CA GLY A 139 -15.55 2.07 -2.17
C GLY A 139 -14.35 2.44 -1.30
N GLY A 140 -14.48 3.33 -0.32
CA GLY A 140 -13.33 3.89 0.41
C GLY A 140 -12.39 2.84 1.03
N VAL A 141 -12.94 1.84 1.73
CA VAL A 141 -12.15 0.77 2.36
C VAL A 141 -11.57 -0.18 1.30
N ASP A 142 -12.37 -0.57 0.30
CA ASP A 142 -11.94 -1.45 -0.78
C ASP A 142 -10.79 -0.82 -1.60
N THR A 143 -10.85 0.50 -1.84
CA THR A 143 -9.78 1.25 -2.50
C THR A 143 -8.50 1.22 -1.67
N LEU A 144 -8.58 1.42 -0.34
CA LEU A 144 -7.42 1.30 0.53
C LEU A 144 -6.83 -0.12 0.48
N ASP A 145 -7.67 -1.15 0.49
CA ASP A 145 -7.22 -2.55 0.40
C ASP A 145 -6.54 -2.86 -0.95
N GLN A 146 -7.11 -2.38 -2.06
CA GLN A 146 -6.48 -2.46 -3.37
C GLN A 146 -5.12 -1.77 -3.39
N LEU A 147 -5.04 -0.54 -2.84
CA LEU A 147 -3.80 0.20 -2.75
C LEU A 147 -2.74 -0.57 -1.95
N LYS A 148 -3.09 -1.10 -0.77
CA LYS A 148 -2.18 -1.93 0.04
C LYS A 148 -1.72 -3.18 -0.71
N ALA A 149 -2.60 -3.80 -1.50
CA ALA A 149 -2.28 -5.00 -2.25
C ALA A 149 -1.30 -4.74 -3.41
N THR A 150 -1.46 -3.64 -4.16
CA THR A 150 -0.60 -3.34 -5.32
C THR A 150 0.87 -3.17 -4.95
N TYR A 151 1.17 -2.53 -3.81
CA TYR A 151 2.54 -2.30 -3.33
C TYR A 151 2.68 -2.81 -1.90
N SER A 152 2.58 -4.12 -1.75
CA SER A 152 2.64 -4.78 -0.44
C SER A 152 4.08 -5.13 -0.01
N VAL A 153 4.41 -4.79 1.23
CA VAL A 153 5.63 -5.22 1.92
C VAL A 153 5.48 -6.58 2.61
N THR A 154 4.31 -7.21 2.54
CA THR A 154 4.06 -8.51 3.19
C THR A 154 5.04 -9.57 2.68
N ARG A 155 5.52 -10.40 3.61
CA ARG A 155 6.38 -11.56 3.33
C ARG A 155 5.79 -12.80 3.97
N LYS A 156 6.07 -13.98 3.38
CA LYS A 156 5.73 -15.27 4.00
C LYS A 156 6.41 -15.35 5.37
N THR A 157 5.61 -15.62 6.39
CA THR A 157 6.07 -15.70 7.78
C THR A 157 5.19 -16.68 8.55
N ASN A 158 5.80 -17.41 9.49
CA ASN A 158 5.08 -18.26 10.45
C ASN A 158 4.74 -17.49 11.75
N ARG A 159 5.08 -16.20 11.84
CA ARG A 159 4.82 -15.33 12.99
C ARG A 159 3.73 -14.33 12.67
N TRP A 160 2.56 -14.46 13.30
CA TRP A 160 1.39 -13.60 13.04
C TRP A 160 1.64 -12.13 13.36
N SER A 161 2.49 -11.84 14.36
CA SER A 161 2.85 -10.46 14.73
C SER A 161 3.55 -9.71 13.58
N LEU A 162 4.37 -10.42 12.78
CA LEU A 162 4.96 -9.82 11.58
C LEU A 162 3.92 -9.52 10.50
N SER A 163 2.87 -10.34 10.39
CA SER A 163 1.76 -10.05 9.47
C SER A 163 1.08 -8.72 9.83
N LEU A 164 0.86 -8.47 11.12
CA LEU A 164 0.35 -7.20 11.62
C LEU A 164 1.31 -6.04 11.30
N PHE A 165 2.61 -6.23 11.55
CA PHE A 165 3.64 -5.23 11.25
C PHE A 165 3.66 -4.85 9.77
N PHE A 166 3.61 -5.82 8.86
CA PHE A 166 3.54 -5.54 7.41
C PHE A 166 2.27 -4.78 7.02
N SER A 167 1.12 -5.12 7.62
CA SER A 167 -0.13 -4.39 7.41
C SER A 167 -0.03 -2.93 7.85
N MET A 168 0.61 -2.67 9.00
CA MET A 168 0.87 -1.32 9.48
C MET A 168 1.79 -0.55 8.53
N MET A 169 2.87 -1.16 8.03
CA MET A 169 3.76 -0.51 7.06
C MET A 169 3.04 -0.18 5.74
N ASN A 170 2.23 -1.09 5.21
CA ASN A 170 1.43 -0.83 4.01
C ASN A 170 0.46 0.33 4.22
N THR A 171 -0.22 0.39 5.38
CA THR A 171 -1.15 1.47 5.71
C THR A 171 -0.42 2.80 5.89
N ALA A 172 0.74 2.79 6.57
CA ALA A 172 1.57 3.97 6.75
C ALA A 172 2.06 4.54 5.41
N GLY A 173 2.49 3.68 4.47
CA GLY A 173 2.92 4.09 3.14
C GLY A 173 1.80 4.72 2.30
N VAL A 174 0.55 4.29 2.46
CA VAL A 174 -0.60 4.95 1.80
C VAL A 174 -0.92 6.27 2.47
N ASN A 175 -1.01 6.31 3.80
CA ASN A 175 -1.35 7.53 4.54
C ASN A 175 -0.31 8.63 4.35
N SER A 176 0.98 8.30 4.38
CA SER A 176 2.06 9.28 4.15
C SER A 176 2.02 9.85 2.74
N TYR A 177 1.67 9.03 1.74
CA TYR A 177 1.47 9.47 0.37
C TYR A 177 0.29 10.44 0.25
N VAL A 178 -0.85 10.15 0.89
CA VAL A 178 -2.02 11.06 0.91
C VAL A 178 -1.66 12.41 1.54
N ILE A 179 -0.97 12.40 2.68
CA ILE A 179 -0.52 13.63 3.36
C ILE A 179 0.47 14.41 2.46
N TYR A 180 1.40 13.71 1.82
CA TYR A 180 2.36 14.34 0.90
C TYR A 180 1.66 15.05 -0.26
N LEU A 181 0.68 14.40 -0.91
CA LEU A 181 -0.07 15.01 -2.00
C LEU A 181 -0.85 16.25 -1.52
N ALA A 182 -1.50 16.14 -0.36
CA ALA A 182 -2.28 17.24 0.22
C ALA A 182 -1.43 18.49 0.52
N ASN A 183 -0.19 18.29 0.99
CA ASN A 183 0.68 19.40 1.40
C ASN A 183 1.57 19.95 0.27
N SER A 184 1.97 19.11 -0.69
CA SER A 184 2.93 19.53 -1.73
C SER A 184 2.27 20.10 -2.97
N GLY A 185 1.03 19.71 -3.27
CA GLY A 185 0.37 20.01 -4.55
C GLY A 185 1.09 19.41 -5.77
N LYS A 186 2.10 18.56 -5.56
CA LYS A 186 2.90 17.96 -6.64
C LYS A 186 2.27 16.67 -7.12
N GLU A 187 2.24 16.50 -8.43
CA GLU A 187 1.91 15.21 -9.04
C GLU A 187 3.16 14.30 -9.02
N ILE A 188 3.11 13.26 -8.19
CA ILE A 188 4.09 12.16 -8.20
C ILE A 188 3.31 10.86 -8.20
N THR A 189 3.78 9.86 -8.96
CA THR A 189 3.16 8.54 -8.88
C THR A 189 3.48 7.90 -7.53
N ARG A 190 2.53 7.13 -6.99
CA ARG A 190 2.74 6.41 -5.72
C ARG A 190 3.97 5.50 -5.72
N ARG A 191 4.28 4.89 -6.87
CA ARG A 191 5.48 4.05 -7.04
C ARG A 191 6.75 4.85 -6.79
N ASP A 192 6.84 6.03 -7.39
CA ASP A 192 8.04 6.86 -7.33
C ASP A 192 8.17 7.50 -5.94
N PHE A 193 7.05 7.89 -5.32
CA PHE A 193 7.00 8.27 -3.90
C PHE A 193 7.57 7.17 -2.99
N LEU A 194 7.11 5.92 -3.14
CA LEU A 194 7.58 4.80 -2.32
C LEU A 194 9.06 4.47 -2.55
N LYS A 195 9.57 4.62 -3.77
CA LYS A 195 11.00 4.46 -4.07
C LYS A 195 11.84 5.53 -3.36
N THR A 196 11.40 6.79 -3.42
CA THR A 196 12.07 7.90 -2.74
C THR A 196 12.05 7.69 -1.23
N LEU A 197 10.88 7.36 -0.65
CA LEU A 197 10.74 7.06 0.77
C LEU A 197 11.68 5.93 1.20
N ALA A 198 11.74 4.82 0.46
CA ALA A 198 12.63 3.71 0.77
C ALA A 198 14.10 4.13 0.71
N ARG A 199 14.49 4.94 -0.27
CA ARG A 199 15.85 5.47 -0.39
C ARG A 199 16.21 6.36 0.78
N GLU A 200 15.35 7.29 1.16
CA GLU A 200 15.58 8.23 2.27
C GLU A 200 15.71 7.49 3.60
N LEU A 201 14.86 6.49 3.87
CA LEU A 201 14.97 5.66 5.08
C LEU A 201 16.27 4.85 5.15
N CYS A 202 16.87 4.53 3.99
CA CYS A 202 18.10 3.73 3.93
C CYS A 202 19.38 4.58 3.88
N ILE A 203 19.29 5.89 3.62
CA ILE A 203 20.45 6.69 3.20
C ILE A 203 21.56 6.71 4.26
N ASP A 204 21.21 6.90 5.53
CA ASP A 204 22.20 6.98 6.60
C ASP A 204 22.81 5.62 6.93
N HIS A 205 22.02 4.54 6.82
CA HIS A 205 22.54 3.18 6.88
C HIS A 205 23.51 2.87 5.74
N LEU A 206 23.25 3.37 4.53
CA LEU A 206 24.16 3.24 3.39
C LEU A 206 25.45 4.04 3.62
N LYS A 207 25.35 5.27 4.13
CA LYS A 207 26.53 6.09 4.48
C LYS A 207 27.40 5.39 5.52
N PHE A 208 26.80 4.86 6.59
CA PHE A 208 27.53 4.07 7.58
C PHE A 208 28.17 2.83 6.95
N ARG A 209 27.42 2.07 6.14
CA ARG A 209 27.97 0.88 5.47
C ARG A 209 29.14 1.20 4.54
N ALA A 210 29.18 2.41 3.97
CA ALA A 210 30.29 2.88 3.14
C ALA A 210 31.59 3.13 3.93
N THR A 211 31.55 3.31 5.26
CA THR A 211 32.76 3.50 6.07
C THR A 211 33.47 2.18 6.35
N LEU A 212 32.75 1.04 6.31
CA LEU A 212 33.29 -0.28 6.60
C LEU A 212 34.49 -0.63 5.70
N GLU A 213 35.61 -1.00 6.31
CA GLU A 213 36.87 -1.28 5.61
C GLU A 213 36.83 -2.60 4.85
N ASN A 214 36.23 -3.64 5.45
CA ASN A 214 36.20 -5.00 4.92
C ASN A 214 35.05 -5.29 3.94
N LEU A 215 34.41 -4.25 3.41
CA LEU A 215 33.33 -4.39 2.43
C LEU A 215 33.92 -4.70 1.04
N PRO A 216 33.40 -5.69 0.29
CA PRO A 216 33.85 -5.96 -1.07
C PRO A 216 33.81 -4.70 -1.94
N ARG A 217 34.87 -4.44 -2.72
CA ARG A 217 35.05 -3.18 -3.47
C ARG A 217 33.83 -2.83 -4.33
N GLN A 218 33.30 -3.78 -5.08
CA GLN A 218 32.12 -3.56 -5.94
C GLN A 218 30.89 -3.15 -5.14
N LEU A 219 30.66 -3.77 -3.98
CA LEU A 219 29.55 -3.42 -3.10
C LEU A 219 29.76 -2.04 -2.48
N LYS A 220 30.99 -1.70 -2.09
CA LYS A 220 31.35 -0.38 -1.54
C LYS A 220 31.11 0.75 -2.55
N LEU A 221 31.45 0.53 -3.83
CA LEU A 221 31.18 1.48 -4.91
C LEU A 221 29.66 1.71 -5.09
N LYS A 222 28.87 0.63 -5.19
CA LYS A 222 27.40 0.74 -5.31
C LYS A 222 26.76 1.43 -4.10
N VAL A 223 27.21 1.12 -2.89
CA VAL A 223 26.69 1.76 -1.68
C VAL A 223 26.99 3.26 -1.68
N LYS A 224 28.22 3.66 -2.06
CA LYS A 224 28.59 5.08 -2.19
C LYS A 224 27.75 5.80 -3.24
N GLU A 225 27.56 5.19 -4.41
CA GLU A 225 26.71 5.71 -5.49
C GLU A 225 25.27 5.93 -5.01
N LEU A 226 24.65 4.92 -4.41
CA LEU A 226 23.28 5.02 -3.86
C LEU A 226 23.19 6.06 -2.73
N ALA A 227 24.25 6.20 -1.93
CA ALA A 227 24.35 7.20 -0.86
C ALA A 227 24.67 8.63 -1.35
N GLY A 228 24.96 8.82 -2.64
CA GLY A 228 25.39 10.12 -3.18
C GLY A 228 26.79 10.55 -2.73
N ILE A 229 27.61 9.62 -2.24
CA ILE A 229 28.98 9.88 -1.80
C ILE A 229 29.87 9.88 -3.04
N ARG A 230 30.48 11.04 -3.35
CA ARG A 230 31.49 11.14 -4.41
C ARG A 230 32.72 10.33 -4.01
N ASP A 231 33.23 9.53 -4.94
CA ASP A 231 34.48 8.81 -4.72
C ASP A 231 35.62 9.80 -4.93
N GLU A 232 36.31 10.18 -3.86
CA GLU A 232 37.57 10.89 -4.02
C GLU A 232 38.58 9.93 -4.65
N PRO A 233 39.35 10.37 -5.66
CA PRO A 233 40.41 9.55 -6.23
C PRO A 233 41.39 9.22 -5.11
N ARG A 234 41.41 7.94 -4.70
CA ARG A 234 42.42 7.46 -3.76
C ARG A 234 43.79 7.74 -4.35
N ARG A 235 44.52 8.72 -3.80
CA ARG A 235 45.96 8.82 -4.00
C ARG A 235 46.56 7.50 -3.53
N ARG A 236 47.06 6.69 -4.45
CA ARG A 236 47.78 5.47 -4.09
C ARG A 236 49.00 5.90 -3.28
N ALA A 237 49.13 5.41 -2.05
CA ALA A 237 50.40 5.50 -1.37
C ALA A 237 51.44 4.78 -2.24
N GLU A 238 52.53 5.46 -2.59
CA GLU A 238 53.59 4.96 -3.48
C GLU A 238 54.21 3.63 -3.00
N THR A 239 53.98 3.27 -1.74
CA THR A 239 54.50 2.07 -1.09
C THR A 239 53.50 0.91 -0.98
N ALA A 240 52.26 1.06 -1.45
CA ALA A 240 51.19 0.09 -1.21
C ALA A 240 51.33 -1.18 -2.09
N ALA A 241 51.49 -2.34 -1.43
CA ALA A 241 51.44 -3.66 -2.07
C ALA A 241 49.98 -4.15 -2.21
N GLY A 242 49.62 -4.67 -3.39
CA GLY A 242 48.30 -5.22 -3.68
C GLY A 242 48.32 -6.70 -4.04
N ARG A 243 47.14 -7.32 -4.16
CA ARG A 243 47.02 -8.71 -4.63
C ARG A 243 47.11 -8.73 -6.16
N CYS A 244 47.85 -9.69 -6.72
CA CYS A 244 47.86 -9.94 -8.16
C CYS A 244 46.44 -10.18 -8.68
N ALA A 245 46.07 -9.49 -9.76
CA ALA A 245 44.73 -9.58 -10.36
C ALA A 245 44.42 -10.95 -10.99
N TYR A 246 45.45 -11.71 -11.37
CA TYR A 246 45.35 -12.98 -12.07
C TYR A 246 45.56 -14.19 -11.16
N CYS A 247 46.11 -13.99 -9.96
CA CYS A 247 46.24 -15.06 -8.99
C CYS A 247 44.88 -15.40 -8.37
N SER A 248 44.62 -16.69 -8.18
CA SER A 248 43.44 -17.14 -7.47
C SER A 248 43.46 -16.67 -6.01
N TRP A 249 42.28 -16.65 -5.38
CA TRP A 249 42.16 -16.24 -3.98
C TRP A 249 43.02 -17.12 -3.04
N ARG A 250 43.25 -18.39 -3.39
CA ARG A 250 44.08 -19.34 -2.63
C ARG A 250 45.56 -19.01 -2.69
N GLN A 251 46.03 -18.51 -3.83
CA GLN A 251 47.43 -18.11 -4.01
C GLN A 251 47.74 -16.78 -3.30
N ASN A 252 46.77 -15.84 -3.27
CA ASN A 252 46.82 -14.56 -2.52
C ASN A 252 48.15 -13.77 -2.66
N ARG A 253 48.84 -13.90 -3.80
CA ARG A 253 50.18 -13.32 -3.96
C ARG A 253 50.13 -11.81 -3.95
N LYS A 254 50.97 -11.21 -3.11
CA LYS A 254 51.14 -9.76 -2.98
C LYS A 254 52.26 -9.28 -3.91
N THR A 255 52.07 -8.12 -4.51
CA THR A 255 53.01 -7.50 -5.44
C THR A 255 52.95 -5.99 -5.33
N LYS A 256 54.08 -5.33 -5.61
CA LYS A 256 54.17 -3.88 -5.79
C LYS A 256 54.15 -3.48 -7.27
N VAL A 257 54.28 -4.44 -8.18
CA VAL A 257 54.31 -4.23 -9.62
C VAL A 257 52.90 -4.05 -10.15
N THR A 258 52.70 -3.06 -11.01
CA THR A 258 51.43 -2.76 -11.67
C THR A 258 51.59 -2.72 -13.18
N CYS A 259 50.58 -3.18 -13.91
CA CYS A 259 50.52 -3.04 -15.37
C CYS A 259 50.48 -1.55 -15.75
N SER A 260 51.30 -1.13 -16.72
CA SER A 260 51.37 0.24 -17.22
C SER A 260 50.07 0.71 -17.87
N SER A 261 49.39 -0.16 -18.62
CA SER A 261 48.16 0.19 -19.35
C SER A 261 46.93 0.24 -18.44
N CYS A 262 46.75 -0.73 -17.53
CA CYS A 262 45.52 -0.87 -16.73
C CYS A 262 45.70 -0.64 -15.23
N ASN A 263 46.92 -0.35 -14.77
CA ASN A 263 47.27 -0.07 -13.37
C ASN A 263 46.88 -1.17 -12.35
N ARG A 264 46.59 -2.39 -12.80
CA ARG A 264 46.31 -3.55 -11.93
C ARG A 264 47.60 -4.15 -11.38
N TYR A 265 47.56 -4.65 -10.15
CA TYR A 265 48.68 -5.36 -9.53
C TYR A 265 48.92 -6.71 -10.23
N ILE A 266 50.17 -7.01 -10.59
CA ILE A 266 50.58 -8.24 -11.27
C ILE A 266 51.79 -8.85 -10.55
N CYS A 267 51.77 -10.16 -10.26
CA CYS A 267 52.93 -10.83 -9.67
C CYS A 267 53.95 -11.17 -10.75
N LYS A 268 55.16 -11.55 -10.34
CA LYS A 268 56.27 -11.86 -11.26
C LYS A 268 56.00 -13.02 -12.24
N GLU A 269 55.04 -13.91 -11.94
CA GLU A 269 54.61 -14.97 -12.88
C GLU A 269 53.58 -14.47 -13.91
N HIS A 270 52.87 -13.38 -13.62
CA HIS A 270 51.90 -12.77 -14.53
C HIS A 270 52.41 -11.45 -15.12
N THR A 271 53.73 -11.21 -15.05
CA THR A 271 54.43 -10.12 -15.73
C THR A 271 55.13 -10.68 -16.96
N THR A 272 54.49 -10.54 -18.12
CA THR A 272 55.22 -10.15 -19.33
C THR A 272 55.16 -8.62 -19.42
N ASN A 273 55.89 -7.94 -20.32
CA ASN A 273 55.91 -6.46 -20.37
C ASN A 273 54.51 -5.81 -20.50
N PHE A 274 53.49 -6.61 -20.81
CA PHE A 274 52.07 -6.31 -20.78
C PHE A 274 51.36 -7.40 -19.94
N CYS A 275 50.20 -7.13 -19.33
CA CYS A 275 49.42 -8.23 -18.73
C CYS A 275 48.97 -9.20 -19.83
N THR A 276 48.74 -10.48 -19.53
CA THR A 276 48.43 -11.53 -20.53
C THR A 276 47.36 -11.12 -21.56
N ASN A 277 46.29 -10.45 -21.12
CA ASN A 277 45.26 -9.92 -22.04
C ASN A 277 45.77 -8.82 -22.98
N CYS A 278 46.70 -7.97 -22.54
CA CYS A 278 47.27 -6.90 -23.37
C CYS A 278 48.49 -7.37 -24.18
N SER A 279 49.08 -8.52 -23.86
CA SER A 279 50.09 -9.15 -24.74
C SER A 279 49.43 -9.94 -25.88
N GLU A 280 48.21 -10.44 -25.67
CA GLU A 280 47.39 -11.05 -26.73
C GLU A 280 46.94 -9.98 -27.73
N ASP A 281 46.44 -8.83 -27.27
CA ASP A 281 46.06 -7.70 -28.16
C ASP A 281 47.24 -7.10 -28.95
N ALA A 282 48.48 -7.21 -28.46
CA ALA A 282 49.68 -6.70 -29.15
C ALA A 282 50.29 -7.70 -30.14
N GLY A 283 49.81 -8.96 -30.16
CA GLY A 283 50.27 -9.99 -31.10
C GLY A 283 49.56 -9.94 -32.46
N ASP A 284 48.36 -9.37 -32.50
CA ASP A 284 47.52 -9.36 -33.72
C ASP A 284 47.87 -8.22 -34.70
N GLU A 285 48.72 -7.25 -34.32
CA GLU A 285 49.16 -6.15 -35.22
C GLU A 285 50.41 -6.50 -36.05
N VAL A 286 51.03 -7.68 -35.87
CA VAL A 286 52.30 -8.03 -36.54
C VAL A 286 52.13 -9.05 -37.69
N GLU A 287 50.96 -9.68 -37.85
CA GLU A 287 50.71 -10.64 -38.94
C GLU A 287 50.08 -10.05 -40.22
N GLU A 288 49.83 -8.73 -40.31
CA GLU A 288 49.31 -8.08 -41.53
C GLU A 288 50.40 -7.47 -42.46
N GLU A 289 51.68 -7.52 -42.08
CA GLU A 289 52.80 -7.14 -42.96
C GLU A 289 53.88 -8.23 -43.03
N ALA A 290 53.55 -9.36 -43.66
CA ALA A 290 54.52 -10.30 -44.24
C ALA A 290 53.93 -11.07 -45.43
#